data_AF-A0A0M9GBS4-F1
#
_entry.id   AF-A0A0M9GBS4-F1
#
_cell.length_a   1.000
_cell.length_b   1.000
_cell.length_c   1.000
_cell.angle_alpha   90.00
_cell.angle_beta   90.00
_cell.angle_gamma   90.00
#
_symmetry.space_group_name_H-M   'P 1'
#
loop_
_entity.id
_entity.type
_entity.pdbx_description
1 polymer ?
#
loop_
_entity_poly.entity_id
_entity_poly.type
_entity_poly.pdbx_seq_one_letter_code
_entity_poly.pdbx_strand_id
1 'polypeptide(L)' 'MRPPQRFNVNGYWIMQASDGWEVSDDDRRLAGPFGTQGEAEEAAMKLPRKGW' A
#
# COMPACT_ATOMS: atom_id res chain seq x y z
N MET A 1 -7.22 19.24 7.80
CA MET A 1 -6.42 18.01 7.66
C MET A 1 -6.88 17.31 6.38
N ARG A 2 -5.99 17.03 5.42
CA ARG A 2 -6.36 16.20 4.27
C ARG A 2 -6.55 14.77 4.77
N PRO A 3 -7.56 14.02 4.31
CA PRO A 3 -7.69 12.61 4.68
C PRO A 3 -6.42 11.86 4.23
N PRO A 4 -6.00 10.82 4.98
CA PRO A 4 -4.87 9.98 4.55
C PRO A 4 -5.17 9.44 3.15
N GLN A 5 -4.21 9.62 2.23
CA GLN A 5 -4.35 9.10 0.88
C GLN A 5 -4.32 7.58 0.94
N ARG A 6 -5.38 6.96 0.41
CA ARG A 6 -5.42 5.52 0.18
C ARG A 6 -5.95 5.20 -1.21
N PHE A 7 -5.38 4.20 -1.85
CA PHE A 7 -5.81 3.74 -3.17
C PHE A 7 -5.44 2.26 -3.37
N ASN A 8 -6.12 1.58 -4.30
CA ASN A 8 -5.91 0.16 -4.55
C ASN A 8 -4.95 -0.06 -5.74
N VAL A 9 -3.95 -0.91 -5.54
CA VAL A 9 -2.99 -1.34 -6.56
C VAL A 9 -2.91 -2.86 -6.50
N ASN A 10 -3.20 -3.53 -7.63
CA ASN A 10 -3.07 -4.97 -7.76
C ASN A 10 -3.89 -5.80 -6.73
N GLY A 11 -4.99 -5.23 -6.21
CA GLY A 11 -5.81 -5.85 -5.17
C GLY A 11 -5.35 -5.56 -3.74
N TYR A 12 -4.34 -4.70 -3.56
CA TYR A 12 -3.81 -4.28 -2.26
C TYR A 12 -4.00 -2.78 -2.05
N TRP A 13 -4.19 -2.36 -0.81
CA TRP A 13 -4.33 -0.97 -0.41
C TRP A 13 -2.98 -0.33 -0.14
N ILE A 14 -2.67 0.72 -0.87
CA ILE A 14 -1.58 1.65 -0.56
C ILE A 14 -2.14 2.72 0.36
N MET A 15 -1.49 2.97 1.50
CA MET A 15 -1.90 3.97 2.49
C MET A 15 -0.72 4.84 2.93
N GLN A 16 -0.99 6.14 3.14
CA GLN A 16 -0.03 7.05 3.76
C GLN A 16 -0.05 6.89 5.29
N ALA A 17 1.04 6.39 5.85
CA ALA A 17 1.30 6.24 7.27
C ALA A 17 2.14 7.40 7.84
N SER A 18 2.24 7.50 9.17
CA SER A 18 3.03 8.55 9.83
C SER A 18 4.52 8.55 9.46
N ASP A 19 5.07 7.36 9.18
CA ASP A 19 6.49 7.17 8.85
C ASP A 19 6.74 6.91 7.35
N GLY A 20 5.72 7.05 6.48
CA GLY A 20 5.87 6.82 5.05
C GLY A 20 4.63 6.22 4.38
N TRP A 21 4.83 5.25 3.50
CA TRP A 21 3.76 4.55 2.78
C TRP A 21 3.75 3.06 3.13
N GLU A 22 2.58 2.43 3.14
CA GLU A 22 2.48 1.00 3.40
C GLU A 22 1.47 0.32 2.49
N VAL A 23 1.68 -0.98 2.26
CA VAL A 23 0.81 -1.86 1.49
C VAL A 23 0.04 -2.73 2.48
N SER A 24 -1.28 -2.79 2.36
CA SER A 24 -2.17 -3.56 3.23
C SER A 24 -3.22 -4.34 2.44
N ASP A 25 -3.78 -5.40 3.02
CA ASP A 25 -4.77 -6.27 2.37
C ASP A 25 -6.15 -6.24 3.07
N ASP A 26 -6.63 -5.03 3.34
CA ASP A 26 -7.83 -4.67 4.12
C ASP A 26 -7.68 -4.86 5.63
N ASP A 27 -7.23 -6.03 6.08
CA ASP A 27 -7.16 -6.36 7.52
C ASP A 27 -5.75 -6.29 8.09
N ARG A 28 -4.72 -6.34 7.23
CA ARG A 28 -3.32 -6.44 7.68
C ARG A 28 -2.39 -5.64 6.80
N ARG A 29 -1.34 -5.10 7.42
CA ARG A 29 -0.18 -4.57 6.72
C ARG A 29 0.64 -5.72 6.15
N LEU A 30 0.93 -5.66 4.86
CA LEU A 30 1.77 -6.62 4.16
C LEU A 30 3.21 -6.13 4.01
N ALA A 31 3.41 -4.86 3.69
CA ALA A 31 4.74 -4.31 3.42
C ALA A 31 4.85 -2.82 3.79
N GLY A 32 6.06 -2.38 4.11
CA GLY A 32 6.37 -1.00 4.51
C GLY A 32 7.05 -0.89 5.89
N PRO A 33 7.29 0.33 6.41
CA PRO A 33 6.96 1.59 5.75
C PRO A 33 7.98 1.90 4.65
N PHE A 34 7.50 2.45 3.53
CA PHE A 34 8.29 2.88 2.38
C PHE A 34 8.48 4.40 2.44
N GLY A 35 9.62 4.89 1.95
CA GLY A 35 9.90 6.32 1.94
C GLY A 35 9.03 7.08 0.95
N THR A 36 8.63 6.42 -0.14
CA THR A 36 7.87 7.03 -1.23
C THR A 36 6.63 6.21 -1.63
N GLN A 37 5.69 6.89 -2.29
CA GLN A 37 4.48 6.26 -2.85
C GLN A 37 4.86 5.20 -3.89
N GLY A 38 5.80 5.51 -4.77
CA GLY A 38 6.22 4.61 -5.86
C GLY A 38 6.82 3.28 -5.38
N GLU A 39 7.57 3.31 -4.27
CA GLU A 39 8.08 2.07 -3.65
C GLU A 39 6.95 1.17 -3.13
N ALA A 40 5.92 1.78 -2.52
CA ALA A 40 4.76 1.03 -2.05
C ALA A 40 3.95 0.46 -3.24
N GLU A 41 3.79 1.24 -4.32
CA GLU A 41 3.12 0.79 -5.54
C GLU A 41 3.87 -0.38 -6.20
N GLU A 42 5.18 -0.28 -6.36
CA GLU A 42 6.00 -1.38 -6.88
C GLU A 42 5.90 -2.62 -6.00
N ALA A 43 5.90 -2.46 -4.68
CA ALA A 43 5.74 -3.57 -3.76
C ALA A 43 4.37 -4.24 -3.93
N ALA A 44 3.28 -3.47 -4.07
CA ALA A 44 1.95 -4.01 -4.34
C ALA A 44 1.85 -4.70 -5.71
N MET A 45 2.51 -4.19 -6.74
CA MET A 45 2.55 -4.83 -8.07
C MET A 45 3.34 -6.14 -8.07
N LYS A 46 4.36 -6.28 -7.22
CA LYS A 46 5.14 -7.52 -7.06
C LYS A 46 4.39 -8.62 -6.30
N LEU A 47 3.36 -8.27 -5.53
CA LEU A 47 2.53 -9.26 -4.86
C LEU A 47 1.67 -10.03 -5.86
N PRO A 48 1.34 -11.30 -5.59
CA PRO A 48 0.38 -12.04 -6.40
C PRO A 48 -0.96 -11.31 -6.37
N ARG A 49 -1.59 -11.12 -7.53
CA ARG A 49 -2.85 -10.37 -7.63
C ARG A 49 -3.91 -11.02 -6.74
N LYS A 50 -4.49 -10.25 -5.81
CA LYS A 50 -5.54 -10.75 -4.92
C LYS A 50 -6.83 -10.94 -5.74
N GLY A 51 -7.29 -12.19 -5.88
CA GLY A 51 -8.53 -12.54 -6.60
C GLY A 51 -8.36 -13.34 -7.90
N TRP A 52 -7.66 -14.47 -7.85
CA TRP A 52 -7.86 -15.57 -8.80
C TRP A 52 -8.83 -16.60 -8.21
#